data_AF-A0A524CNN6-F1
#
_entry.id   AF-A0A524CNN6-F1
#
_cell.length_a   1.000
_cell.length_b   1.000
_cell.length_c   1.000
_cell.angle_alpha   90.00
_cell.angle_beta   90.00
_cell.angle_gamma   90.00
#
_symmetry.space_group_name_H-M   'P 1'
#
loop_
_entity.id
_entity.type
_entity.pdbx_description
1 polymer ?
#
loop_
_entity_poly.entity_id
_entity_poly.type
_entity_poly.pdbx_seq_one_letter_code
_entity_poly.pdbx_strand_id
1 'polypeptide(L)'
;MANREILKQKEGKLKKLAKIAWAKTLEDFYFPPLEEPDYIFDYTHKEGFYINPDNRWKITMNLANTPIFLEDKEFIDYYFAISLHEVSHYQVIPYDGLINAKLLRAAMKYVNQIFAPIVVNIFADLHIDYRTYLKYPKLIEWELKSTYDKLIKNKELSEFTNFLFRAYELLMKINISEKPSTQWNSLAENVCKIVLENFYDDTTWEKKVEKIAYYLQDLINNTFTLIGKYVKTKKGSSKRKAPGKGTEFIEIPDDVLEVMDNPLENRNRDKLDSDNKD
;
A
#
# COMPACT_ATOMS: atom_id res chain seq x y z
N MET A 1 33.61 4.71 16.00
CA MET A 1 33.99 4.42 14.59
C MET A 1 33.56 3.03 14.15
N ALA A 2 33.88 1.94 14.89
CA ALA A 2 33.47 0.56 14.56
C ALA A 2 31.96 0.36 14.30
N ASN A 3 31.08 1.04 15.04
CA ASN A 3 29.63 0.89 14.87
C ASN A 3 29.12 1.41 13.52
N ARG A 4 29.77 2.44 12.96
CA ARG A 4 29.39 3.06 11.68
C ARG A 4 29.79 2.21 10.47
N GLU A 5 30.90 1.47 10.58
CA GLU A 5 31.33 0.54 9.52
C GLU A 5 30.46 -0.72 9.49
N ILE A 6 30.07 -1.25 10.66
CA ILE A 6 29.15 -2.39 10.76
C ILE A 6 27.78 -2.02 10.18
N LEU A 7 27.25 -0.82 10.50
CA LEU A 7 26.02 -0.29 9.90
C LEU A 7 26.14 -0.19 8.37
N LYS A 8 27.21 0.42 7.85
CA LYS A 8 27.45 0.53 6.41
C LYS A 8 27.55 -0.82 5.70
N GLN A 9 28.17 -1.83 6.34
CA GLN A 9 28.27 -3.18 5.77
C GLN A 9 26.89 -3.86 5.71
N LYS A 10 26.06 -3.69 6.74
CA LYS A 10 24.67 -4.17 6.74
C LYS A 10 23.83 -3.48 5.68
N GLU A 11 23.90 -2.16 5.58
CA GLU A 11 23.22 -1.36 4.56
C GLU A 11 23.65 -1.77 3.14
N GLY A 12 24.95 -1.97 2.92
CA GLY A 12 25.49 -2.44 1.64
C GLY A 12 24.97 -3.82 1.25
N LYS A 13 24.83 -4.74 2.22
CA LYS A 13 24.24 -6.06 2.00
C LYS A 13 22.76 -5.95 1.61
N LEU A 14 21.97 -5.18 2.38
CA LEU A 14 20.54 -4.98 2.08
C LEU A 14 20.32 -4.37 0.70
N LYS A 15 21.10 -3.36 0.32
CA LYS A 15 21.05 -2.77 -1.02
C LYS A 15 21.34 -3.79 -2.12
N LYS A 16 22.32 -4.68 -1.92
CA LYS A 16 22.61 -5.75 -2.89
C LYS A 16 21.43 -6.72 -3.05
N LEU A 17 20.79 -7.10 -1.95
CA LEU A 17 19.63 -8.00 -1.96
C LEU A 17 18.41 -7.33 -2.63
N ALA A 18 18.17 -6.05 -2.35
CA ALA A 18 17.11 -5.26 -2.98
C ALA A 18 17.31 -5.13 -4.50
N LYS A 19 18.55 -4.96 -4.98
CA LYS A 19 18.87 -4.95 -6.42
C LYS A 19 18.53 -6.27 -7.11
N ILE A 20 18.80 -7.41 -6.45
CA ILE A 20 18.46 -8.74 -6.98
C ILE A 20 16.95 -8.88 -7.11
N ALA A 21 16.19 -8.45 -6.09
CA ALA A 21 14.74 -8.45 -6.11
C ALA A 21 14.14 -7.53 -7.19
N TRP A 22 14.72 -6.34 -7.36
CA TRP A 22 14.31 -5.40 -8.41
C TRP A 22 14.53 -5.98 -9.81
N ALA A 23 15.68 -6.62 -10.06
CA ALA A 23 15.95 -7.28 -11.34
C ALA A 23 14.88 -8.35 -11.66
N LYS A 24 14.51 -9.18 -10.68
CA LYS A 24 13.41 -10.15 -10.82
C LYS A 24 12.07 -9.48 -11.12
N THR A 25 11.80 -8.33 -10.52
CA THR A 25 10.57 -7.55 -10.76
C THR A 25 10.51 -7.06 -12.21
N LEU A 26 11.63 -6.55 -12.75
CA LEU A 26 11.69 -6.09 -14.14
C LEU A 26 11.56 -7.23 -15.15
N GLU A 27 11.99 -8.45 -14.83
CA GLU A 27 11.75 -9.63 -15.68
C GLU A 27 10.25 -9.90 -15.86
N ASP A 28 9.43 -9.53 -14.88
CA ASP A 28 7.97 -9.69 -14.94
C ASP A 28 7.25 -8.57 -15.66
N PHE A 29 7.83 -7.37 -15.61
CA PHE A 29 7.25 -6.13 -16.09
C PHE A 29 8.10 -5.59 -17.24
N TYR A 30 8.00 -6.28 -18.37
CA TYR A 30 8.87 -6.12 -19.55
C TYR A 30 8.84 -4.71 -20.17
N PHE A 31 7.74 -3.97 -20.04
CA PHE A 31 7.58 -2.60 -20.58
C PHE A 31 6.59 -1.74 -19.77
N PRO A 32 6.88 -0.44 -19.55
CA PRO A 32 8.13 0.23 -19.87
C PRO A 32 9.26 -0.21 -18.91
N PRO A 33 10.52 -0.23 -19.36
CA PRO A 33 11.65 -0.45 -18.46
C PRO A 33 11.69 0.69 -17.44
N LEU A 34 11.43 0.38 -16.18
CA LEU A 34 11.58 1.33 -15.08
C LEU A 34 13.06 1.48 -14.73
N GLU A 35 13.49 2.71 -14.47
CA GLU A 35 14.85 2.96 -13.99
C GLU A 35 15.09 2.24 -12.65
N GLU A 36 16.34 1.87 -12.38
CA GLU A 36 16.72 1.31 -11.08
C GLU A 36 16.39 2.30 -9.95
N PRO A 37 15.67 1.89 -8.89
CA PRO A 37 15.28 2.73 -7.78
C PRO A 37 16.46 3.43 -7.10
N ASP A 38 16.18 4.57 -6.48
CA ASP A 38 17.09 5.11 -5.48
C ASP A 38 16.94 4.32 -4.16
N TYR A 39 18.03 3.71 -3.69
CA TYR A 39 18.02 2.93 -2.46
C TYR A 39 18.56 3.77 -1.32
N ILE A 40 17.71 4.10 -0.36
CA ILE A 40 18.04 4.98 0.76
C ILE A 40 17.87 4.26 2.11
N PHE A 41 18.43 4.85 3.15
CA PHE A 41 18.27 4.44 4.54
C PHE A 41 17.82 5.66 5.35
N ASP A 42 16.56 6.06 5.17
CA ASP A 42 15.96 7.16 5.91
C ASP A 42 15.11 6.63 7.06
N TYR A 43 15.71 6.62 8.25
CA TYR A 43 15.07 6.20 9.50
C TYR A 43 13.99 7.18 10.01
N THR A 44 13.82 8.34 9.36
CA THR A 44 12.80 9.34 9.72
C THR A 44 11.50 9.16 8.94
N HIS A 45 11.55 8.48 7.80
CA HIS A 45 10.39 8.12 6.98
C HIS A 45 10.02 6.65 7.18
N LYS A 46 8.71 6.39 7.32
CA LYS A 46 8.20 5.03 7.45
C LYS A 46 7.94 4.36 6.11
N GLU A 47 7.65 5.15 5.09
CA GLU A 47 7.31 4.67 3.75
C GLU A 47 8.47 3.87 3.16
N GLY A 48 8.16 2.65 2.70
CA GLY A 48 9.15 1.69 2.22
C GLY A 48 9.43 1.86 0.73
N PHE A 49 8.44 2.33 -0.03
CA PHE A 49 8.51 2.53 -1.46
C PHE A 49 7.68 3.76 -1.83
N TYR A 50 8.27 4.71 -2.56
CA TYR A 50 7.56 5.92 -2.97
C TYR A 50 8.21 6.55 -4.19
N ILE A 51 7.50 7.45 -4.88
CA ILE A 51 8.11 8.30 -5.91
C ILE A 51 8.64 9.57 -5.26
N ASN A 52 9.89 9.92 -5.56
CA ASN A 52 10.43 11.21 -5.18
C ASN A 52 10.25 12.23 -6.33
N PRO A 53 9.31 13.19 -6.23
CA PRO A 53 9.11 14.20 -7.27
C PRO A 53 10.34 15.10 -7.44
N ASP A 54 11.06 15.36 -6.33
CA ASP A 54 12.26 16.20 -6.31
C ASP A 54 13.45 15.53 -7.01
N ASN A 55 13.39 14.20 -7.21
CA ASN A 55 14.40 13.43 -7.93
C ASN A 55 13.85 12.89 -9.25
N ARG A 56 13.31 13.77 -10.11
CA ARG A 56 12.81 13.43 -11.45
C ARG A 56 11.78 12.30 -11.45
N TRP A 57 10.92 12.25 -10.43
CA TRP A 57 9.89 11.21 -10.29
C TRP A 57 10.46 9.80 -10.23
N LYS A 58 11.70 9.67 -9.74
CA LYS A 58 12.35 8.40 -9.60
C LYS A 58 11.74 7.62 -8.44
N ILE A 59 11.55 6.32 -8.66
CA ILE A 59 11.19 5.37 -7.61
C ILE A 59 12.29 5.35 -6.54
N THR A 60 11.90 5.43 -5.28
CA THR A 60 12.77 5.34 -4.11
C THR A 60 12.34 4.17 -3.24
N MET A 61 13.29 3.32 -2.89
CA MET A 61 13.12 2.23 -1.92
C MET A 61 13.86 2.57 -0.63
N ASN A 62 13.12 2.81 0.44
CA ASN A 62 13.68 3.04 1.76
C ASN A 62 13.90 1.71 2.49
N LEU A 63 15.16 1.30 2.60
CA LEU A 63 15.55 0.03 3.19
C LEU A 63 15.72 0.13 4.72
N ALA A 64 15.54 1.31 5.32
CA ALA A 64 15.73 1.55 6.75
C ALA A 64 14.84 0.67 7.64
N ASN A 65 13.61 0.39 7.21
CA ASN A 65 12.60 -0.33 7.98
C ASN A 65 12.45 -1.80 7.54
N THR A 66 13.43 -2.34 6.81
CA THR A 66 13.43 -3.74 6.38
C THR A 66 13.30 -4.66 7.61
N PRO A 67 12.37 -5.64 7.61
CA PRO A 67 12.29 -6.64 8.67
C PRO A 67 13.60 -7.42 8.83
N ILE A 68 13.83 -7.93 10.04
CA ILE A 68 15.00 -8.74 10.32
C ILE A 68 14.70 -10.19 9.92
N PHE A 69 15.36 -10.65 8.87
CA PHE A 69 15.33 -12.06 8.44
C PHE A 69 16.65 -12.76 8.75
N LEU A 70 16.62 -14.10 8.81
CA LEU A 70 17.80 -14.91 9.05
C LEU A 70 18.54 -15.24 7.75
N GLU A 71 17.78 -15.43 6.67
CA GLU A 71 18.33 -15.84 5.38
C GLU A 71 18.26 -14.72 4.33
N ASP A 72 19.30 -14.61 3.51
CA ASP A 72 19.36 -13.66 2.39
C ASP A 72 18.19 -13.85 1.41
N LYS A 73 17.68 -15.08 1.29
CA LYS A 73 16.53 -15.39 0.46
C LYS A 73 15.27 -14.66 0.94
N GLU A 74 15.02 -14.60 2.24
CA GLU A 74 13.84 -13.95 2.81
C GLU A 74 13.87 -12.44 2.57
N PHE A 75 15.06 -11.81 2.64
CA PHE A 75 15.22 -10.42 2.23
C PHE A 75 14.89 -10.20 0.76
N ILE A 76 15.40 -11.08 -0.13
CA ILE A 76 15.11 -10.99 -1.57
C ILE A 76 13.62 -11.18 -1.84
N ASP A 77 12.99 -12.17 -1.20
CA ASP A 77 11.56 -12.45 -1.34
C ASP A 77 10.72 -11.25 -0.85
N TYR A 78 11.07 -10.65 0.29
CA TYR A 78 10.40 -9.45 0.82
C TYR A 78 10.48 -8.28 -0.16
N TYR A 79 11.68 -7.94 -0.61
CA TYR A 79 11.87 -6.86 -1.58
C TYR A 79 11.20 -7.16 -2.91
N PHE A 80 11.15 -8.42 -3.32
CA PHE A 80 10.51 -8.83 -4.57
C PHE A 80 8.99 -8.67 -4.47
N ALA A 81 8.37 -9.12 -3.38
CA ALA A 81 6.94 -8.96 -3.14
C ALA A 81 6.52 -7.48 -3.15
N ILE A 82 7.24 -6.62 -2.42
CA ILE A 82 6.96 -5.17 -2.40
C ILE A 82 7.16 -4.54 -3.77
N SER A 83 8.26 -4.87 -4.44
CA SER A 83 8.53 -4.32 -5.78
C SER A 83 7.46 -4.75 -6.79
N LEU A 84 6.95 -5.99 -6.70
CA LEU A 84 5.84 -6.46 -7.53
C LEU A 84 4.56 -5.64 -7.29
N HIS A 85 4.19 -5.44 -6.03
CA HIS A 85 3.02 -4.63 -5.65
C HIS A 85 3.12 -3.21 -6.23
N GLU A 86 4.24 -2.55 -5.97
CA GLU A 86 4.42 -1.15 -6.33
C GLU A 86 4.61 -0.93 -7.84
N VAL A 87 5.28 -1.83 -8.54
CA VAL A 87 5.38 -1.75 -10.00
C VAL A 87 4.03 -2.03 -10.66
N SER A 88 3.23 -2.93 -10.10
CA SER A 88 1.88 -3.23 -10.61
C SER A 88 0.95 -2.03 -10.54
N HIS A 89 1.11 -1.18 -9.53
CA HIS A 89 0.42 0.11 -9.44
C HIS A 89 0.66 0.99 -10.67
N TYR A 90 1.77 0.85 -11.40
CA TYR A 90 2.00 1.58 -12.66
C TYR A 90 1.52 0.86 -13.91
N GLN A 91 1.50 -0.47 -13.90
CA GLN A 91 1.25 -1.26 -15.11
C GLN A 91 -0.15 -1.85 -15.20
N VAL A 92 -0.76 -2.19 -14.06
CA VAL A 92 -2.04 -2.88 -13.99
C VAL A 92 -3.18 -1.89 -13.85
N ILE A 93 -3.06 -0.94 -12.93
CA ILE A 93 -4.02 0.14 -12.71
C ILE A 93 -3.23 1.44 -12.87
N PRO A 94 -2.79 1.77 -14.12
CA PRO A 94 -1.95 2.93 -14.34
C PRO A 94 -2.66 4.16 -13.79
N TYR A 95 -2.02 4.81 -12.83
CA TYR A 95 -2.47 6.06 -12.22
C TYR A 95 -2.34 7.23 -13.20
N ASP A 96 -2.85 7.09 -14.42
CA ASP A 96 -3.07 8.26 -15.25
C ASP A 96 -4.10 9.16 -14.55
N GLY A 97 -3.92 10.48 -14.67
CA GLY A 97 -4.71 11.45 -13.91
C GLY A 97 -6.21 11.34 -14.17
N LEU A 98 -6.61 10.81 -15.33
CA LEU A 98 -7.99 10.65 -15.76
C LEU A 98 -8.67 9.46 -15.08
N ILE A 99 -8.04 8.28 -15.11
CA ILE A 99 -8.55 7.06 -14.46
C ILE A 99 -8.65 7.33 -12.96
N ASN A 100 -7.59 7.83 -12.33
CA ASN A 100 -7.61 8.09 -10.89
C ASN A 100 -8.71 9.11 -10.51
N ALA A 101 -8.89 10.18 -11.29
CA ALA A 101 -9.97 11.15 -11.05
C ALA A 101 -11.37 10.52 -11.17
N LYS A 102 -11.57 9.61 -12.13
CA LYS A 102 -12.83 8.87 -12.29
C LYS A 102 -13.10 7.94 -11.11
N LEU A 103 -12.11 7.18 -10.65
CA LEU A 103 -12.25 6.30 -9.49
C LEU A 103 -12.53 7.10 -8.21
N LEU A 104 -11.82 8.19 -7.98
CA LEU A 104 -12.08 9.09 -6.85
C LEU A 104 -13.51 9.65 -6.89
N ARG A 105 -13.97 10.12 -8.05
CA ARG A 105 -15.34 10.61 -8.22
C ARG A 105 -16.38 9.53 -7.94
N ALA A 106 -16.11 8.29 -8.34
CA ALA A 106 -16.98 7.15 -8.06
C ALA A 106 -17.06 6.85 -6.55
N ALA A 107 -15.92 6.84 -5.85
CA ALA A 107 -15.89 6.64 -4.41
C ALA A 107 -16.63 7.75 -3.64
N MET A 108 -16.48 9.00 -4.09
CA MET A 108 -17.09 10.20 -3.49
C MET A 108 -18.63 10.18 -3.45
N LYS A 109 -19.28 9.24 -4.15
CA LYS A 109 -20.74 9.07 -4.05
C LYS A 109 -21.20 8.58 -2.67
N TYR A 110 -20.34 7.87 -1.94
CA TYR A 110 -20.68 7.25 -0.65
C TYR A 110 -19.72 7.64 0.49
N VAL A 111 -18.48 8.01 0.17
CA VAL A 111 -17.52 8.48 1.17
C VAL A 111 -17.14 9.94 0.96
N ASN A 112 -16.72 10.60 2.03
CA ASN A 112 -16.21 11.98 1.94
C ASN A 112 -15.01 12.04 0.98
N GLN A 113 -14.86 13.15 0.23
CA GLN A 113 -13.73 13.40 -0.66
C GLN A 113 -12.36 13.15 0.00
N ILE A 114 -12.24 13.47 1.28
CA ILE A 114 -11.02 13.27 2.07
C ILE A 114 -10.67 11.79 2.21
N PHE A 115 -11.68 10.91 2.27
CA PHE A 115 -11.54 9.47 2.45
C PHE A 115 -11.66 8.67 1.14
N ALA A 116 -12.07 9.30 0.04
CA ALA A 116 -12.15 8.65 -1.27
C ALA A 116 -10.86 7.94 -1.70
N PRO A 117 -9.64 8.47 -1.46
CA PRO A 117 -8.41 7.76 -1.79
C PRO A 117 -8.27 6.39 -1.09
N ILE A 118 -8.80 6.24 0.13
CA ILE A 118 -8.72 4.99 0.89
C ILE A 118 -9.48 3.88 0.15
N VAL A 119 -10.66 4.19 -0.39
CA VAL A 119 -11.46 3.24 -1.18
C VAL A 119 -10.73 2.85 -2.47
N VAL A 120 -10.18 3.84 -3.16
CA VAL A 120 -9.46 3.62 -4.42
C VAL A 120 -8.23 2.75 -4.19
N ASN A 121 -7.47 3.00 -3.12
CA ASN A 121 -6.28 2.21 -2.77
C ASN A 121 -6.67 0.78 -2.38
N ILE A 122 -7.72 0.56 -1.56
CA ILE A 122 -8.20 -0.81 -1.28
C ILE A 122 -8.56 -1.55 -2.57
N PHE A 123 -9.30 -0.90 -3.47
CA PHE A 123 -9.66 -1.51 -4.74
C PHE A 123 -8.41 -1.87 -5.55
N ALA A 124 -7.44 -0.95 -5.64
CA ALA A 124 -6.22 -1.16 -6.39
C ALA A 124 -5.36 -2.28 -5.80
N ASP A 125 -5.09 -2.23 -4.49
CA ASP A 125 -4.26 -3.19 -3.76
C ASP A 125 -4.85 -4.61 -3.86
N LEU A 126 -6.15 -4.79 -3.58
CA LEU A 126 -6.78 -6.11 -3.69
C LEU A 126 -6.73 -6.65 -5.13
N HIS A 127 -6.87 -5.78 -6.13
CA HIS A 127 -6.82 -6.18 -7.53
C HIS A 127 -5.40 -6.60 -7.94
N ILE A 128 -4.41 -5.76 -7.60
CA ILE A 128 -2.99 -5.96 -7.89
C ILE A 128 -2.46 -7.19 -7.18
N ASP A 129 -2.68 -7.30 -5.87
CA ASP A 129 -2.16 -8.40 -5.08
C ASP A 129 -2.78 -9.72 -5.50
N TYR A 130 -4.05 -9.72 -5.92
CA TYR A 130 -4.65 -10.92 -6.49
C TYR A 130 -3.99 -11.32 -7.82
N ARG A 131 -3.68 -10.36 -8.72
CA ARG A 131 -2.89 -10.67 -9.94
C ARG A 131 -1.53 -11.24 -9.61
N THR A 132 -0.84 -10.62 -8.65
CA THR A 132 0.49 -11.06 -8.22
C THR A 132 0.42 -12.43 -7.57
N TYR A 133 -0.59 -12.70 -6.74
CA TYR A 133 -0.84 -14.00 -6.13
C TYR A 133 -1.11 -15.10 -7.16
N LEU A 134 -1.85 -14.82 -8.24
CA LEU A 134 -2.06 -15.79 -9.32
C LEU A 134 -0.74 -16.26 -9.96
N LYS A 135 0.30 -15.41 -9.96
CA LYS A 135 1.62 -15.72 -10.50
C LYS A 135 2.59 -16.28 -9.45
N TYR A 136 2.56 -15.73 -8.25
CA TYR A 136 3.49 -16.05 -7.15
C TYR A 136 2.77 -16.37 -5.83
N PRO A 137 1.94 -17.43 -5.79
CA PRO A 137 1.05 -17.67 -4.65
C PRO A 137 1.80 -17.87 -3.34
N LYS A 138 2.90 -18.63 -3.37
CA LYS A 138 3.73 -18.88 -2.18
C LYS A 138 4.44 -17.64 -1.65
N LEU A 139 4.85 -16.73 -2.54
CA LEU A 139 5.55 -15.52 -2.17
C LEU A 139 4.60 -14.56 -1.46
N ILE A 140 3.43 -14.33 -2.06
CA ILE A 140 2.42 -13.41 -1.54
C ILE A 140 1.77 -13.97 -0.26
N GLU A 141 1.50 -15.27 -0.19
CA GLU A 141 1.04 -15.90 1.05
C GLU A 141 2.07 -15.76 2.18
N TRP A 142 3.36 -15.94 1.89
CA TRP A 142 4.43 -15.78 2.87
C TRP A 142 4.57 -14.32 3.33
N GLU A 143 4.51 -13.36 2.42
CA GLU A 143 4.60 -11.93 2.76
C GLU A 143 3.43 -11.51 3.67
N LEU A 144 2.20 -11.84 3.28
CA LEU A 144 1.00 -11.49 4.05
C LEU A 144 1.01 -12.10 5.47
N LYS A 145 1.45 -13.36 5.60
CA LYS A 145 1.63 -14.02 6.90
C LYS A 145 2.72 -13.36 7.73
N SER A 146 3.86 -13.04 7.11
CA SER A 146 4.98 -12.38 7.79
C SER A 146 4.57 -10.99 8.31
N THR A 147 3.81 -10.26 7.51
CA THR A 147 3.26 -8.95 7.88
C THR A 147 2.22 -9.07 9.00
N TYR A 148 1.29 -10.03 8.91
CA TYR A 148 0.34 -10.32 9.99
C TYR A 148 1.04 -10.67 11.32
N ASP A 149 1.99 -11.61 11.29
CA ASP A 149 2.74 -12.07 12.46
C ASP A 149 3.52 -10.93 13.12
N LYS A 150 4.09 -10.02 12.32
CA LYS A 150 4.76 -8.82 12.82
C LYS A 150 3.79 -7.90 13.55
N LEU A 151 2.57 -7.74 13.04
CA LEU A 151 1.60 -6.81 13.62
C LEU A 151 0.94 -7.36 14.88
N ILE A 152 0.52 -8.64 14.86
CA ILE A 152 -0.19 -9.26 16.00
C ILE A 152 0.71 -9.44 17.22
N LYS A 153 2.02 -9.65 17.03
CA LYS A 153 3.00 -9.71 18.13
C LYS A 153 3.03 -8.43 18.98
N ASN A 154 2.62 -7.30 18.41
CA ASN A 154 2.82 -5.99 19.00
C ASN A 154 1.56 -5.36 19.61
N LYS A 155 0.35 -5.85 19.27
CA LYS A 155 -0.95 -5.31 19.74
C LYS A 155 -2.13 -6.03 19.08
N GLU A 156 -3.33 -5.74 19.58
CA GLU A 156 -4.58 -5.98 18.86
C GLU A 156 -4.63 -5.10 17.59
N LEU A 157 -5.10 -5.69 16.48
CA LEU A 157 -5.25 -5.00 15.20
C LEU A 157 -6.50 -4.13 15.20
N SER A 158 -6.45 -3.00 14.49
CA SER A 158 -7.63 -2.18 14.24
C SER A 158 -8.69 -2.95 13.44
N GLU A 159 -9.95 -2.54 13.56
CA GLU A 159 -11.06 -3.13 12.79
C GLU A 159 -10.79 -3.12 11.29
N PHE A 160 -10.21 -2.03 10.79
CA PHE A 160 -9.86 -1.87 9.39
C PHE A 160 -8.80 -2.87 8.94
N THR A 161 -7.72 -3.04 9.70
CA THR A 161 -6.67 -4.02 9.41
C THR A 161 -7.20 -5.46 9.48
N ASN A 162 -8.07 -5.77 10.45
CA ASN A 162 -8.75 -7.06 10.52
C ASN A 162 -9.60 -7.32 9.27
N PHE A 163 -10.32 -6.31 8.79
CA PHE A 163 -11.05 -6.39 7.53
C PHE A 163 -10.10 -6.64 6.33
N LEU A 164 -8.98 -5.92 6.23
CA LEU A 164 -8.02 -6.08 5.11
C LEU A 164 -7.47 -7.51 5.04
N PHE A 165 -6.95 -8.04 6.15
CA PHE A 165 -6.47 -9.41 6.18
C PHE A 165 -7.58 -10.41 5.85
N ARG A 166 -8.80 -10.17 6.35
CA ARG A 166 -9.93 -11.03 6.02
C ARG A 166 -10.30 -10.99 4.55
N ALA A 167 -10.22 -9.83 3.90
CA ALA A 167 -10.41 -9.70 2.47
C ALA A 167 -9.35 -10.49 1.69
N TYR A 168 -8.07 -10.39 2.07
CA TYR A 168 -7.01 -11.18 1.44
C TYR A 168 -7.21 -12.69 1.60
N GLU A 169 -7.52 -13.17 2.81
CA GLU A 169 -7.82 -14.59 3.06
C GLU A 169 -8.91 -15.13 2.13
N LEU A 170 -10.02 -14.39 2.00
CA LEU A 170 -11.16 -14.79 1.17
C LEU A 170 -10.86 -14.68 -0.33
N LEU A 171 -10.18 -13.61 -0.74
CA LEU A 171 -9.84 -13.36 -2.13
C LEU A 171 -8.87 -14.42 -2.68
N MET A 172 -7.84 -14.74 -1.91
CA MET A 172 -6.77 -15.67 -2.30
C MET A 172 -7.00 -17.11 -1.85
N LYS A 173 -8.00 -17.33 -0.98
CA LYS A 173 -8.31 -18.64 -0.34
C LYS A 173 -7.14 -19.20 0.45
N ILE A 174 -6.51 -18.35 1.24
CA ILE A 174 -5.38 -18.68 2.13
C ILE A 174 -5.78 -18.45 3.59
N ASN A 175 -5.04 -19.04 4.52
CA ASN A 175 -5.18 -18.77 5.95
C ASN A 175 -4.01 -17.87 6.37
N ILE A 176 -4.28 -16.62 6.70
CA ILE A 176 -3.26 -15.68 7.18
C ILE A 176 -3.25 -15.73 8.72
N SER A 177 -4.43 -15.62 9.32
CA SER A 177 -4.62 -15.74 10.76
C SER A 177 -4.92 -17.20 11.15
N GLU A 178 -4.39 -17.66 12.28
CA GLU A 178 -4.81 -18.93 12.89
C GLU A 178 -6.26 -18.88 13.39
N LYS A 179 -6.76 -17.68 13.72
CA LYS A 179 -8.10 -17.43 14.26
C LYS A 179 -8.70 -16.19 13.61
N PRO A 180 -9.09 -16.27 12.32
CA PRO A 180 -9.60 -15.11 11.60
C PRO A 180 -10.91 -14.62 12.23
N SER A 181 -11.02 -13.31 12.43
CA SER A 181 -12.26 -12.72 12.93
C SER A 181 -13.39 -12.90 11.90
N THR A 182 -14.48 -13.51 12.32
CA THR A 182 -15.66 -13.72 11.47
C THR A 182 -16.53 -12.47 11.36
N GLN A 183 -16.29 -11.45 12.20
CA GLN A 183 -17.04 -10.19 12.22
C GLN A 183 -17.08 -9.52 10.84
N TRP A 184 -15.99 -9.61 10.08
CA TRP A 184 -15.84 -8.94 8.79
C TRP A 184 -16.17 -9.83 7.59
N ASN A 185 -16.63 -11.07 7.79
CA ASN A 185 -16.88 -12.02 6.70
C ASN A 185 -17.79 -11.46 5.62
N SER A 186 -18.98 -10.98 6.01
CA SER A 186 -19.96 -10.51 5.04
C SER A 186 -19.45 -9.31 4.25
N LEU A 187 -18.78 -8.36 4.92
CA LEU A 187 -18.20 -7.19 4.26
C LEU A 187 -17.09 -7.60 3.29
N ALA A 188 -16.15 -8.42 3.74
CA ALA A 188 -15.03 -8.91 2.95
C ALA A 188 -15.50 -9.74 1.75
N GLU A 189 -16.48 -10.63 1.92
CA GLU A 189 -17.08 -11.42 0.82
C GLU A 189 -17.70 -10.51 -0.26
N ASN A 190 -18.45 -9.48 0.15
CA ASN A 190 -19.05 -8.53 -0.79
C ASN A 190 -17.97 -7.77 -1.58
N VAL A 191 -16.94 -7.27 -0.90
CA VAL A 191 -15.83 -6.56 -1.55
C VAL A 191 -15.06 -7.49 -2.50
N CYS A 192 -14.71 -8.70 -2.06
CA CYS A 192 -14.00 -9.69 -2.89
C CYS A 192 -14.80 -10.05 -4.14
N LYS A 193 -16.11 -10.25 -4.01
CA LYS A 193 -16.99 -10.52 -5.15
C LYS A 193 -16.96 -9.39 -6.18
N ILE A 194 -16.97 -8.13 -5.73
CA ILE A 194 -16.91 -6.97 -6.62
C ILE A 194 -15.55 -6.88 -7.33
N VAL A 195 -14.46 -7.13 -6.60
CA VAL A 195 -13.10 -7.12 -7.18
C VAL A 195 -13.02 -8.16 -8.31
N LEU A 196 -13.48 -9.39 -8.05
CA LEU A 196 -13.41 -10.52 -8.99
C LEU A 196 -14.40 -10.46 -10.16
N GLU A 197 -15.53 -9.76 -10.03
CA GLU A 197 -16.53 -9.60 -11.10
C GLU A 197 -15.89 -8.97 -12.34
N ASN A 198 -15.87 -9.61 -13.51
CA ASN A 198 -15.21 -9.07 -14.72
C ASN A 198 -13.78 -8.54 -14.45
N PHE A 199 -12.98 -9.35 -13.76
CA PHE A 199 -11.69 -8.94 -13.17
C PHE A 199 -10.74 -8.17 -14.12
N TYR A 200 -10.63 -8.62 -15.37
CA TYR A 200 -9.73 -8.00 -16.37
C TYR A 200 -10.36 -6.86 -17.18
N ASP A 201 -11.64 -6.55 -16.98
CA ASP A 201 -12.35 -5.48 -17.69
C ASP A 201 -12.25 -4.16 -16.92
N ASP A 202 -11.39 -3.27 -17.41
CA ASP A 202 -11.11 -1.95 -16.82
C ASP A 202 -12.28 -0.96 -16.95
N THR A 203 -13.15 -1.15 -17.95
CA THR A 203 -14.35 -0.32 -18.14
C THR A 203 -15.33 -0.42 -16.97
N THR A 204 -15.19 -1.46 -16.13
CA THR A 204 -16.03 -1.70 -14.95
C THR A 204 -15.49 -1.07 -13.66
N TRP A 205 -14.25 -0.57 -13.64
CA TRP A 205 -13.59 -0.14 -12.41
C TRP A 205 -14.32 0.97 -11.68
N GLU A 206 -14.83 2.00 -12.38
CA GLU A 206 -15.61 3.08 -11.75
C GLU A 206 -16.81 2.52 -10.97
N LYS A 207 -17.56 1.60 -11.57
CA LYS A 207 -18.72 0.97 -10.95
C LYS A 207 -18.32 0.06 -9.79
N LYS A 208 -17.17 -0.61 -9.86
CA LYS A 208 -16.64 -1.44 -8.77
C LYS A 208 -16.26 -0.58 -7.57
N VAL A 209 -15.50 0.50 -7.79
CA VAL A 209 -15.10 1.44 -6.76
C VAL A 209 -16.32 2.08 -6.09
N GLU A 210 -17.34 2.47 -6.86
CA GLU A 210 -18.62 2.95 -6.31
C GLU A 210 -19.28 1.94 -5.37
N LYS A 211 -19.40 0.67 -5.80
CA LYS A 211 -19.98 -0.39 -4.96
C LYS A 211 -19.13 -0.65 -3.71
N ILE A 212 -17.80 -0.68 -3.84
CA ILE A 212 -16.90 -0.88 -2.71
C ILE A 212 -17.02 0.28 -1.71
N ALA A 213 -17.09 1.53 -2.19
CA ALA A 213 -17.32 2.70 -1.35
C ALA A 213 -18.60 2.59 -0.53
N TYR A 214 -19.70 2.15 -1.16
CA TYR A 214 -20.97 1.91 -0.49
C TYR A 214 -20.83 0.92 0.67
N TYR A 215 -20.15 -0.21 0.46
CA TYR A 215 -19.96 -1.21 1.51
C TYR A 215 -19.00 -0.77 2.62
N LEU A 216 -17.97 0.02 2.28
CA LEU A 216 -16.93 0.44 3.22
C LEU A 216 -17.26 1.70 4.01
N GLN A 217 -18.33 2.42 3.68
CA GLN A 217 -18.59 3.76 4.22
C GLN A 217 -18.54 3.80 5.76
N ASP A 218 -19.15 2.84 6.44
CA ASP A 218 -19.25 2.82 7.90
C ASP A 218 -17.90 2.48 8.52
N LEU A 219 -17.20 1.47 7.98
CA LEU A 219 -15.88 1.08 8.45
C LEU A 219 -14.87 2.23 8.29
N ILE A 220 -14.91 2.94 7.17
CA ILE A 220 -14.05 4.12 6.92
C ILE A 220 -14.38 5.24 7.92
N ASN A 221 -15.65 5.60 8.06
CA ASN A 221 -16.05 6.68 8.97
C ASN A 221 -15.77 6.38 10.45
N ASN A 222 -15.78 5.10 10.84
CA ASN A 222 -15.46 4.66 12.20
C ASN A 222 -13.95 4.58 12.45
N THR A 223 -13.15 4.33 11.41
CA THR A 223 -11.70 4.14 11.52
C THR A 223 -10.93 5.46 11.44
N PHE A 224 -11.30 6.33 10.49
CA PHE A 224 -10.53 7.52 10.16
C PHE A 224 -11.21 8.77 10.67
N THR A 225 -10.45 9.65 11.32
CA THR A 225 -10.99 10.89 11.90
C THR A 225 -10.23 12.10 11.39
N LEU A 226 -10.96 13.11 10.92
CA LEU A 226 -10.40 14.42 10.59
C LEU A 226 -10.07 15.18 11.88
N ILE A 227 -8.83 15.61 12.02
CA ILE A 227 -8.32 16.33 13.19
C ILE A 227 -7.54 17.58 12.80
N GLY A 228 -7.54 18.58 13.69
CA GLY A 228 -6.77 19.80 13.50
C GLY A 228 -5.27 19.59 13.68
N LYS A 229 -4.46 20.46 13.07
CA LYS A 229 -2.98 20.45 13.14
C LYS A 229 -2.43 20.23 14.56
N TYR A 230 -3.01 20.89 15.55
CA TYR A 230 -2.52 20.91 16.94
C TYR A 230 -3.13 19.85 17.86
N VAL A 231 -4.06 19.01 17.38
CA VAL A 231 -4.74 17.98 18.19
C VAL A 231 -3.79 16.80 18.42
N LYS A 232 -3.55 16.32 19.65
CA LYS A 232 -2.73 15.12 19.87
C LYS A 232 -3.45 13.87 19.35
N THR A 233 -2.73 12.94 18.72
CA THR A 233 -3.31 11.66 18.30
C THR A 233 -3.48 10.71 19.48
N LYS A 234 -4.42 9.77 19.33
CA LYS A 234 -4.57 8.62 20.21
C LYS A 234 -3.30 7.75 20.15
N LYS A 235 -3.06 7.01 21.23
CA LYS A 235 -1.97 6.03 21.30
C LYS A 235 -2.21 4.95 20.24
N GLY A 236 -1.18 4.65 19.43
CA GLY A 236 -1.26 3.68 18.35
C GLY A 236 -1.84 4.24 17.05
N SER A 237 -1.91 5.57 16.92
CA SER A 237 -2.32 6.26 15.70
C SER A 237 -1.34 7.37 15.33
N SER A 238 -1.15 7.55 14.03
CA SER A 238 -0.30 8.58 13.44
C SER A 238 -1.15 9.59 12.67
N LYS A 239 -0.57 10.78 12.45
CA LYS A 239 -1.17 11.80 11.60
C LYS A 239 -0.69 11.67 10.16
N ARG A 240 -1.59 11.87 9.21
CA ARG A 240 -1.26 12.17 7.82
C ARG A 240 -1.97 13.44 7.39
N LYS A 241 -1.33 14.24 6.52
CA LYS A 241 -1.97 15.45 6.00
C LYS A 241 -3.16 15.03 5.12
N ALA A 242 -4.33 15.62 5.36
CA ALA A 242 -5.50 15.35 4.53
C ALA A 242 -5.23 15.78 3.06
N PRO A 243 -5.77 15.06 2.06
CA PRO A 243 -5.70 15.49 0.66
C PRO A 243 -6.31 16.90 0.47
N GLY A 244 -5.67 17.73 -0.36
CA GLY A 244 -6.14 19.09 -0.69
C GLY A 244 -5.26 20.24 -0.14
N LYS A 245 -5.77 21.47 -0.23
CA LYS A 245 -5.05 22.72 0.15
C LYS A 245 -5.18 23.09 1.64
N GLY A 246 -5.82 22.25 2.46
CA GLY A 246 -6.09 22.52 3.86
C GLY A 246 -4.92 22.28 4.83
N THR A 247 -5.14 22.69 6.09
CA THR A 247 -4.26 22.40 7.24
C THR A 247 -4.76 21.24 8.10
N GLU A 248 -5.71 20.49 7.58
CA GLU A 248 -6.36 19.38 8.27
C GLU A 248 -5.51 18.12 8.14
N PHE A 249 -5.62 17.26 9.14
CA PHE A 249 -4.91 15.99 9.24
C PHE A 249 -5.92 14.88 9.47
N ILE A 250 -5.55 13.66 9.10
CA ILE A 250 -6.31 12.46 9.40
C ILE A 250 -5.53 11.67 10.42
N GLU A 251 -6.22 11.27 11.48
CA GLU A 251 -5.75 10.25 12.42
C GLU A 251 -5.95 8.87 11.81
N ILE A 252 -4.86 8.11 11.69
CA ILE A 252 -4.83 6.78 11.07
C ILE A 252 -4.19 5.79 12.04
N PRO A 253 -4.79 4.61 12.29
CA PRO A 253 -4.14 3.56 13.08
C PRO A 253 -2.78 3.15 12.50
N ASP A 254 -1.78 3.00 13.37
CA ASP A 254 -0.40 2.72 12.94
C ASP A 254 -0.28 1.38 12.19
N ASP A 255 -1.11 0.40 12.51
CA ASP A 255 -1.17 -0.89 11.81
C ASP A 255 -1.73 -0.77 10.39
N VAL A 256 -2.68 0.15 10.14
CA VAL A 256 -3.14 0.44 8.77
C VAL A 256 -2.00 1.01 7.93
N LEU A 257 -1.17 1.87 8.51
CA LEU A 257 0.02 2.42 7.85
C LEU A 257 1.13 1.38 7.62
N GLU A 258 1.12 0.26 8.33
CA GLU A 258 2.09 -0.82 8.06
C GLU A 258 1.60 -1.75 6.95
N VAL A 259 0.28 -1.87 6.75
CA VAL A 259 -0.32 -2.71 5.70
C VAL A 259 -0.49 -1.96 4.38
N MET A 260 -0.90 -0.70 4.42
CA MET A 260 -1.19 0.11 3.23
C MET A 260 -0.16 1.22 2.96
N ASP A 261 0.89 1.31 3.77
CA ASP A 261 1.85 2.42 3.83
C ASP A 261 1.20 3.81 4.05
N ASN A 262 0.68 4.41 2.99
CA ASN A 262 -0.11 5.64 3.01
C ASN A 262 -1.48 5.45 2.33
N PRO A 263 -2.55 5.18 3.08
CA PRO A 263 -3.89 4.94 2.52
C PRO A 263 -4.54 6.20 1.95
N LEU A 264 -3.93 7.37 2.13
CA LEU A 264 -4.38 8.65 1.57
C LEU A 264 -3.56 9.07 0.35
N GLU A 265 -2.61 8.26 -0.07
CA GLU A 265 -1.79 8.59 -1.21
C GLU A 265 -2.70 8.82 -2.42
N ASN A 266 -2.72 10.07 -2.86
CA ASN A 266 -3.36 10.45 -4.10
C ASN A 266 -2.24 10.73 -5.09
N ARG A 267 -2.03 9.78 -6.00
CA ARG A 267 -0.97 9.84 -7.00
C ARG A 267 -1.27 10.85 -8.14
N ASN A 268 -2.41 11.58 -8.09
CA ASN A 268 -2.65 12.81 -8.88
C ASN A 268 -1.85 14.03 -8.41
N ARG A 269 -0.77 13.85 -7.63
CA ARG A 269 0.16 14.93 -7.34
C ARG A 269 1.10 15.17 -8.52
N ASP A 270 0.54 15.34 -9.72
CA ASP A 270 1.01 16.42 -10.59
C ASP A 270 0.89 17.72 -9.78
N LYS A 271 1.87 17.97 -8.90
CA LYS A 271 2.41 19.30 -8.82
C LYS A 271 3.08 19.52 -10.16
N LEU A 272 2.28 19.81 -11.19
CA LEU A 272 2.73 20.74 -12.21
C LEU A 272 3.18 21.94 -11.40
N ASP A 273 4.49 22.07 -11.24
CA ASP A 273 5.06 23.25 -10.61
C ASP A 273 4.43 24.44 -11.31
N SER A 274 3.89 25.38 -10.55
CA SER A 274 3.32 26.61 -11.10
C SER A 274 4.37 27.48 -11.80
N ASP A 275 5.62 27.02 -11.84
CA ASP A 275 6.79 27.66 -12.44
C ASP A 275 7.40 26.82 -13.58
N ASN A 276 6.59 26.10 -14.37
CA ASN A 276 6.98 25.83 -15.76
C ASN A 276 7.07 27.17 -16.50
N LYS A 277 8.21 27.85 -16.35
CA LYS A 277 8.67 28.84 -17.30
C LYS A 277 9.16 28.06 -18.51
N ASP A 278 8.44 28.21 -19.61
CA ASP A 278 8.90 27.88 -20.96
C ASP A 278 10.32 28.43 -21.23
#